data_AF-A0A914RHD9-F1
#
_entry.id   AF-A0A914RHD9-F1
#
_cell.length_a   1.000
_cell.length_b   1.000
_cell.length_c   1.000
_cell.angle_alpha   90.00
_cell.angle_beta   90.00
_cell.angle_gamma   90.00
#
_symmetry.space_group_name_H-M   'P 1'
#
loop_
_entity.id
_entity.type
_entity.pdbx_description
1 polymer ?
#
loop_
_entity_poly.entity_id
_entity_poly.type
_entity_poly.pdbx_seq_one_letter_code
_entity_poly.pdbx_strand_id
1 'polypeptide(L)'
;MKKLWLNTVPGEDHVADFIFHYPQLISNAYSGTIEKMSSDEAKLTFLKQIAQWPTFGSAFFEVKQSSDPSMPDRLLIAINKTGVNLYDQETKAHIVNYPFTSISNWTSGNTYFHMTIGNLMKGNRGNRLLLETTLVSSIFHSFSFNVKETGDGCKLRGELPL
;
A
#
# COMPACT_ATOMS: atom_id res chain seq x y z
N MET A 1 -31.91 -21.09 31.21
CA MET A 1 -32.03 -20.50 29.86
C MET A 1 -30.63 -20.29 29.30
N LYS A 2 -30.20 -21.05 28.29
CA LYS A 2 -28.96 -20.76 27.56
C LYS A 2 -29.22 -19.54 26.67
N LYS A 3 -28.45 -18.47 26.84
CA LYS A 3 -28.57 -17.26 26.02
C LYS A 3 -28.31 -17.65 24.55
N LEU A 4 -29.25 -17.34 23.64
CA LEU A 4 -29.22 -17.76 22.22
C LEU A 4 -27.94 -17.34 21.47
N TRP A 5 -27.27 -16.31 21.98
CA TRP A 5 -26.13 -15.61 21.37
C TRP A 5 -24.77 -16.21 21.73
N LEU A 6 -24.72 -17.30 22.50
CA LEU A 6 -23.45 -17.95 22.89
C LEU A 6 -22.81 -18.80 21.76
N ASN A 7 -23.52 -19.01 20.65
CA ASN A 7 -23.08 -19.88 19.56
C ASN A 7 -22.84 -19.13 18.23
N THR A 8 -22.95 -17.81 18.21
CA THR A 8 -22.68 -17.02 17.00
C THR A 8 -21.16 -16.92 16.79
N VAL A 9 -20.72 -17.19 15.56
CA VAL A 9 -19.32 -17.17 15.14
C VAL A 9 -19.04 -15.80 14.50
N PRO A 10 -18.00 -15.06 14.94
CA PRO A 10 -17.65 -13.80 14.31
C PRO A 10 -17.42 -13.96 12.80
N GLY A 11 -18.00 -13.07 12.00
CA GLY A 11 -17.85 -13.06 10.53
C GLY A 11 -18.94 -13.79 9.75
N GLU A 12 -19.84 -14.53 10.41
CA GLU A 12 -20.95 -15.27 9.75
C GLU A 12 -22.26 -14.46 9.75
N ASP A 13 -22.49 -13.62 10.76
CA ASP A 13 -23.69 -12.79 10.87
C ASP A 13 -23.29 -11.34 11.10
N HIS A 14 -23.35 -10.54 10.02
CA HIS A 14 -23.01 -9.12 10.06
C HIS A 14 -23.83 -8.32 11.09
N VAL A 15 -25.09 -8.70 11.32
CA VAL A 15 -25.97 -8.01 12.27
C VAL A 15 -25.55 -8.37 13.70
N ALA A 16 -25.31 -9.65 13.98
CA ALA A 16 -24.83 -10.08 15.29
C ALA A 16 -23.41 -9.57 15.58
N ASP A 17 -22.55 -9.50 14.58
CA ASP A 17 -21.20 -8.95 14.67
C ASP A 17 -21.24 -7.48 15.11
N PHE A 18 -22.08 -6.69 14.44
CA PHE A 18 -22.22 -5.28 14.73
C PHE A 18 -22.87 -5.02 16.10
N ILE A 19 -23.95 -5.72 16.42
CA ILE A 19 -24.74 -5.45 17.62
C ILE A 19 -24.05 -5.99 18.89
N PHE A 20 -23.35 -7.13 18.82
CA PHE A 20 -22.86 -7.82 20.01
C PHE A 20 -21.37 -8.18 19.99
N HIS A 21 -20.85 -8.76 18.90
CA HIS A 21 -19.48 -9.31 18.92
C HIS A 21 -18.41 -8.23 18.94
N TYR A 22 -18.45 -7.25 18.02
CA TYR A 22 -17.45 -6.18 18.00
C TYR A 22 -17.45 -5.35 19.29
N PRO A 23 -18.60 -4.91 19.84
CA PRO A 23 -18.61 -4.23 21.13
C PRO A 23 -17.97 -5.04 22.27
N GLN A 24 -18.28 -6.33 22.36
CA GLN A 24 -17.72 -7.20 23.40
C GLN A 24 -16.21 -7.44 23.20
N LEU A 25 -15.77 -7.69 21.96
CA LEU A 25 -14.36 -7.86 21.61
C LEU A 25 -13.55 -6.59 21.91
N ILE A 26 -14.05 -5.42 21.53
CA ILE A 26 -13.40 -4.13 21.79
C ILE A 26 -13.32 -3.87 23.29
N SER A 27 -14.40 -4.09 24.04
CA SER A 27 -14.41 -3.92 25.50
C SER A 27 -13.39 -4.84 26.18
N ASN A 28 -13.31 -6.11 25.75
CA ASN A 28 -12.33 -7.05 26.27
C ASN A 28 -10.89 -6.66 25.92
N ALA A 29 -10.63 -6.24 24.68
CA ALA A 29 -9.30 -5.81 24.23
C ALA A 29 -8.84 -4.51 24.92
N TYR A 30 -9.78 -3.63 25.26
CA TYR A 30 -9.51 -2.40 26.01
C TYR A 30 -9.23 -2.69 27.49
N SER A 31 -9.98 -3.62 28.09
CA SER A 31 -9.86 -3.93 29.52
C SER A 31 -8.46 -4.41 29.92
N GLY A 32 -7.97 -3.97 31.08
CA GLY A 32 -6.68 -4.42 31.62
C GLY A 32 -5.53 -3.49 31.27
N THR A 33 -4.74 -3.83 30.26
CA THR A 33 -3.50 -3.09 29.94
C THR A 33 -3.80 -1.77 29.25
N ILE A 34 -4.67 -1.76 28.23
CA ILE A 34 -4.96 -0.56 27.44
C ILE A 34 -5.71 0.50 28.27
N GLU A 35 -6.63 0.06 29.14
CA GLU A 35 -7.35 0.94 30.08
C GLU A 35 -6.42 1.77 30.98
N LYS A 36 -5.24 1.23 31.31
CA LYS A 36 -4.25 1.90 32.17
C LYS A 36 -3.20 2.69 31.40
N MET A 37 -3.21 2.63 30.08
CA MET A 37 -2.29 3.40 29.24
C MET A 37 -2.77 4.84 29.12
N SER A 38 -1.81 5.77 29.05
CA SER A 38 -2.10 7.12 28.59
C SER A 38 -2.50 7.12 27.11
N SER A 39 -3.19 8.19 26.68
CA SER A 39 -3.55 8.39 25.27
C SER A 39 -2.33 8.31 24.34
N ASP A 40 -1.18 8.84 24.76
CA ASP A 40 0.02 8.86 23.95
C ASP A 40 0.72 7.51 23.87
N GLU A 41 0.76 6.74 24.97
CA GLU A 41 1.25 5.36 24.96
C GLU A 41 0.38 4.45 24.08
N ALA A 42 -0.94 4.63 24.11
CA ALA A 42 -1.86 3.88 23.26
C ALA A 42 -1.60 4.19 21.77
N LYS A 43 -1.44 5.47 21.40
CA LYS A 43 -1.07 5.87 20.03
C LYS A 43 0.27 5.27 19.60
N LEU A 44 1.29 5.32 20.46
CA LEU A 44 2.60 4.75 20.16
C LEU A 44 2.54 3.23 20.00
N THR A 45 1.78 2.54 20.85
CA THR A 45 1.59 1.08 20.79
C THR A 45 0.87 0.70 19.50
N PHE A 46 -0.17 1.43 19.12
CA PHE A 46 -0.84 1.26 17.84
C PHE A 46 0.12 1.44 16.67
N LEU A 47 0.91 2.53 16.65
CA LEU A 47 1.90 2.77 15.60
C LEU A 47 2.95 1.66 15.52
N LYS A 48 3.45 1.16 16.65
CA LYS A 48 4.40 0.02 16.69
C LYS A 48 3.81 -1.27 16.10
N GLN A 49 2.51 -1.50 16.29
CA GLN A 49 1.83 -2.66 15.72
C GLN A 49 1.71 -2.53 14.20
N ILE A 50 1.19 -1.40 13.71
CA ILE A 50 0.95 -1.22 12.28
C ILE A 50 2.24 -0.97 11.49
N ALA A 51 3.32 -0.48 12.13
CA ALA A 51 4.62 -0.28 11.49
C ALA A 51 5.27 -1.56 10.96
N GLN A 52 4.78 -2.73 11.39
CA GLN A 52 5.23 -4.04 10.88
C GLN A 52 4.62 -4.37 9.52
N TRP A 53 3.54 -3.69 9.11
CA TRP A 53 2.86 -3.96 7.87
C TRP A 53 3.66 -3.41 6.67
N PRO A 54 3.72 -4.14 5.54
CA PRO A 54 4.43 -3.68 4.35
C PRO A 54 3.84 -2.41 3.74
N THR A 55 2.60 -2.10 4.08
CA THR A 55 1.81 -0.94 3.65
C THR A 55 2.00 0.28 4.55
N PHE A 56 2.69 0.16 5.68
CA PHE A 56 2.85 1.27 6.61
C PHE A 56 3.63 2.43 5.99
N GLY A 57 3.11 3.65 6.17
CA GLY A 57 3.72 4.87 5.63
C GLY A 57 3.66 4.96 4.11
N SER A 58 2.72 4.28 3.46
CA SER A 58 2.56 4.36 2.00
C SER A 58 1.60 5.45 1.58
N ALA A 59 1.89 6.09 0.45
CA ALA A 59 0.89 6.79 -0.33
C ALA A 59 0.21 5.81 -1.30
N PHE A 60 -1.12 5.84 -1.36
CA PHE A 60 -1.91 4.91 -2.16
C PHE A 60 -2.55 5.59 -3.36
N PHE A 61 -2.52 4.93 -4.51
CA PHE A 61 -3.06 5.45 -5.75
C PHE A 61 -3.77 4.36 -6.53
N GLU A 62 -5.03 4.61 -6.91
CA GLU A 62 -5.71 3.78 -7.88
C GLU A 62 -5.25 4.15 -9.29
N VAL A 63 -4.90 3.13 -10.07
CA VAL A 63 -4.38 3.30 -11.43
C VAL A 63 -4.92 2.20 -12.33
N LYS A 64 -4.89 2.46 -13.63
CA LYS A 64 -5.10 1.44 -14.64
C LYS A 64 -3.77 1.10 -15.32
N GLN A 65 -3.46 -0.18 -15.49
CA GLN A 65 -2.29 -0.63 -16.25
C GLN A 65 -2.72 -1.27 -17.57
N SER A 66 -1.88 -1.12 -18.59
CA SER A 66 -2.09 -1.68 -19.93
C SER A 66 -0.86 -2.40 -20.48
N SER A 67 0.12 -2.68 -19.61
CA SER A 67 1.45 -3.15 -20.00
C SER A 67 1.60 -4.67 -19.92
N ASP A 68 0.98 -5.30 -18.93
CA ASP A 68 1.11 -6.72 -18.66
C ASP A 68 -0.27 -7.39 -18.56
N PRO A 69 -0.68 -8.17 -19.56
CA PRO A 69 -1.96 -8.88 -19.54
C PRO A 69 -2.09 -9.93 -18.43
N SER A 70 -0.98 -10.31 -17.77
CA SER A 70 -1.02 -11.25 -16.64
C SER A 70 -1.44 -10.59 -15.33
N MET A 71 -1.40 -9.26 -15.26
CA MET A 71 -1.85 -8.48 -14.10
C MET A 71 -3.26 -7.93 -14.34
N PRO A 72 -4.05 -7.72 -13.27
CA PRO A 72 -5.31 -6.98 -13.36
C PRO A 72 -5.10 -5.60 -13.97
N ASP A 73 -6.05 -5.16 -14.79
CA ASP A 73 -6.03 -3.80 -15.35
C ASP A 73 -6.12 -2.73 -14.26
N ARG A 74 -6.85 -3.00 -13.17
CA ARG A 74 -7.09 -2.06 -12.08
C ARG A 74 -6.22 -2.41 -10.88
N LEU A 75 -5.31 -1.51 -10.55
CA LEU A 75 -4.32 -1.71 -9.51
C LEU A 75 -4.42 -0.63 -8.43
N LEU A 76 -4.13 -1.02 -7.20
CA LEU A 76 -3.81 -0.11 -6.11
C LEU A 76 -2.30 -0.10 -5.92
N ILE A 77 -1.67 1.05 -6.15
CA ILE A 77 -0.24 1.24 -5.94
C ILE A 77 0.00 1.77 -4.53
N ALA A 78 1.00 1.21 -3.83
CA ALA A 78 1.51 1.74 -2.59
C ALA A 78 2.98 2.16 -2.76
N ILE A 79 3.26 3.46 -2.62
CA ILE A 79 4.62 4.01 -2.69
C ILE A 79 5.09 4.33 -1.28
N ASN A 80 6.19 3.70 -0.87
CA ASN A 80 6.80 3.91 0.45
C ASN A 80 8.32 3.70 0.37
N LYS A 81 8.99 3.68 1.54
CA LYS A 81 10.44 3.51 1.63
C LYS A 81 10.99 2.22 1.00
N THR A 82 10.17 1.19 0.80
CA THR A 82 10.60 -0.08 0.21
C THR A 82 10.54 -0.09 -1.31
N GLY A 83 9.86 0.88 -1.93
CA GLY A 83 9.67 0.95 -3.38
C GLY A 83 8.22 1.21 -3.79
N VAL A 84 7.87 0.69 -4.96
CA VAL A 84 6.53 0.73 -5.55
C VAL A 84 5.91 -0.65 -5.47
N ASN A 85 4.89 -0.80 -4.63
CA ASN A 85 4.16 -2.05 -4.45
C ASN A 85 2.85 -2.02 -5.26
N LEU A 86 2.51 -3.11 -5.93
CA LEU A 86 1.26 -3.27 -6.66
C LEU A 86 0.35 -4.24 -5.93
N TYR A 87 -0.91 -3.84 -5.79
CA TYR A 87 -1.98 -4.66 -5.24
C TYR A 87 -3.13 -4.71 -6.23
N ASP A 88 -3.86 -5.82 -6.22
CA ASP A 88 -5.14 -5.92 -6.92
C ASP A 88 -6.14 -4.95 -6.27
N GLN A 89 -6.82 -4.13 -7.09
CA GLN A 89 -7.71 -3.09 -6.56
C GLN A 89 -8.93 -3.66 -5.84
N GLU A 90 -9.41 -4.86 -6.18
CA GLU A 90 -10.62 -5.44 -5.60
C GLU A 90 -10.28 -6.27 -4.36
N THR A 91 -9.49 -7.32 -4.56
CA THR A 91 -9.11 -8.32 -3.55
C THR A 91 -8.07 -7.80 -2.55
N LYS A 92 -7.37 -6.70 -2.87
CA LYS A 92 -6.23 -6.17 -2.10
C LYS A 92 -5.08 -7.16 -1.97
N ALA A 93 -5.04 -8.20 -2.81
CA ALA A 93 -3.94 -9.14 -2.85
C ALA A 93 -2.67 -8.45 -3.34
N HIS A 94 -1.55 -8.67 -2.63
CA HIS A 94 -0.25 -8.16 -3.05
C HIS A 94 0.22 -8.91 -4.31
N ILE A 95 0.58 -8.16 -5.34
CA ILE A 95 1.04 -8.72 -6.62
C ILE A 95 2.57 -8.71 -6.66
N VAL A 96 3.19 -7.54 -6.53
CA VAL A 96 4.65 -7.40 -6.68
C VAL A 96 5.16 -6.12 -6.02
N ASN A 97 6.39 -6.17 -5.52
CA ASN A 97 7.15 -5.01 -5.07
C ASN A 97 8.29 -4.72 -6.05
N TYR A 98 8.40 -3.47 -6.48
CA TYR A 98 9.53 -2.95 -7.27
C TYR A 98 10.37 -2.01 -6.40
N PRO A 99 11.48 -2.50 -5.82
CA PRO A 99 12.43 -1.65 -5.09
C PRO A 99 12.96 -0.53 -5.98
N PHE A 100 13.25 0.65 -5.40
CA PHE A 100 13.77 1.79 -6.18
C PHE A 100 15.08 1.46 -6.90
N THR A 101 15.94 0.63 -6.31
CA THR A 101 17.17 0.12 -6.94
C THR A 101 16.95 -0.69 -8.22
N SER A 102 15.74 -1.25 -8.40
CA SER A 102 15.38 -2.02 -9.60
C SER A 102 14.79 -1.16 -10.72
N ILE A 103 14.41 0.07 -10.42
CA ILE A 103 13.80 1.01 -11.37
C ILE A 103 14.91 1.79 -12.05
N SER A 104 15.10 1.54 -13.35
CA SER A 104 16.19 2.16 -14.12
C SER A 104 15.79 3.48 -14.78
N ASN A 105 14.50 3.65 -15.08
CA ASN A 105 13.99 4.89 -15.66
C ASN A 105 12.50 5.07 -15.30
N TRP A 106 12.04 6.31 -15.27
CA TRP A 106 10.64 6.65 -15.09
C TRP A 106 10.33 7.98 -15.78
N THR A 107 9.09 8.13 -16.23
CA THR A 107 8.59 9.35 -16.88
C THR A 107 7.14 9.56 -16.49
N SER A 108 6.71 10.82 -16.43
CA SER A 108 5.31 11.18 -16.18
C SER A 108 4.80 12.05 -17.32
N GLY A 109 3.58 11.80 -17.78
CA GLY A 109 2.82 12.72 -18.62
C GLY A 109 1.63 13.30 -17.87
N ASN A 110 0.71 13.94 -18.59
CA ASN A 110 -0.49 14.51 -17.96
C ASN A 110 -1.46 13.45 -17.43
N THR A 111 -1.48 12.26 -18.06
CA THR A 111 -2.45 11.20 -17.79
C THR A 111 -1.82 9.85 -17.46
N TYR A 112 -0.48 9.78 -17.42
CA TYR A 112 0.22 8.53 -17.17
C TYR A 112 1.50 8.71 -16.37
N PHE A 113 1.86 7.67 -15.63
CA PHE A 113 3.15 7.47 -15.02
C PHE A 113 3.75 6.18 -15.58
N HIS A 114 4.95 6.24 -16.12
CA HIS A 114 5.64 5.12 -16.75
C HIS A 114 6.94 4.83 -16.00
N MET A 115 7.23 3.57 -15.75
CA MET A 115 8.50 3.13 -15.16
C MET A 115 9.06 1.92 -15.90
N THR A 116 10.38 1.85 -15.98
CA THR A 116 11.11 0.70 -16.53
C THR A 116 11.83 -0.02 -15.40
N ILE A 117 11.50 -1.30 -15.23
CA ILE A 117 12.05 -2.18 -14.22
C ILE A 117 13.14 -3.06 -14.85
N GLY A 118 14.32 -3.10 -14.24
CA GLY A 118 15.42 -3.97 -14.65
C GLY A 118 16.71 -3.20 -14.97
N ASN A 119 17.84 -3.90 -14.81
CA ASN A 119 19.18 -3.34 -14.96
C ASN A 119 19.64 -3.39 -16.42
N LEU A 120 19.90 -2.22 -17.01
CA LEU A 120 20.45 -2.07 -18.37
C LEU A 120 21.78 -2.84 -18.56
N MET A 121 22.53 -3.09 -17.48
CA MET A 121 23.82 -3.80 -17.53
C MET A 121 23.72 -5.29 -17.88
N LYS A 122 22.53 -5.92 -17.83
CA LYS A 122 22.36 -7.36 -18.13
C LYS A 122 21.72 -7.66 -19.49
N GLY A 123 21.59 -6.67 -20.38
CA GLY A 123 21.12 -6.88 -21.76
C GLY A 123 19.65 -7.30 -21.93
N ASN A 124 18.91 -7.51 -20.84
CA ASN A 124 17.46 -7.71 -20.90
C ASN A 124 16.75 -6.37 -21.12
N ARG A 125 15.82 -6.34 -22.08
CA ARG A 125 14.85 -5.24 -22.21
C ARG A 125 14.08 -5.18 -20.90
N GLY A 126 14.29 -4.12 -20.10
CA GLY A 126 13.58 -3.93 -18.84
C GLY A 126 12.06 -3.98 -19.04
N ASN A 127 11.34 -4.54 -18.07
CA ASN A 127 9.89 -4.60 -18.12
C ASN A 127 9.33 -3.17 -17.98
N ARG A 128 8.47 -2.76 -18.90
CA ARG A 128 7.89 -1.41 -18.90
C ARG A 128 6.51 -1.48 -18.30
N LEU A 129 6.24 -0.60 -17.34
CA LEU A 129 4.95 -0.50 -16.68
C LEU A 129 4.40 0.91 -16.87
N LEU A 130 3.31 1.00 -17.62
CA LEU A 130 2.53 2.20 -17.88
C LEU A 130 1.29 2.19 -16.99
N LEU A 131 1.11 3.26 -16.24
CA LEU A 131 0.06 3.44 -15.25
C LEU A 131 -0.73 4.69 -15.61
N GLU A 132 -1.98 4.52 -16.00
CA GLU A 132 -2.92 5.59 -16.29
C GLU A 132 -3.59 6.07 -15.01
N THR A 133 -3.54 7.38 -14.75
CA THR A 133 -4.17 7.99 -13.57
C THR A 133 -4.39 9.49 -13.79
N THR A 134 -5.32 10.06 -13.03
CA THR A 134 -5.50 11.52 -12.92
C THR A 134 -4.61 12.15 -11.86
N LEU A 135 -3.96 11.34 -11.02
CA LEU A 135 -3.15 11.79 -9.87
C LEU A 135 -1.64 11.77 -10.16
N VAL A 136 -1.24 11.96 -11.42
CA VAL A 136 0.17 11.81 -11.83
C VAL A 136 1.11 12.71 -11.03
N SER A 137 0.73 13.96 -10.77
CA SER A 137 1.54 14.89 -9.96
C SER A 137 1.76 14.38 -8.53
N SER A 138 0.75 13.78 -7.90
CA SER A 138 0.86 13.21 -6.56
C SER A 138 1.74 11.96 -6.54
N ILE A 139 1.60 11.08 -7.55
CA ILE A 139 2.48 9.92 -7.72
C ILE A 139 3.92 10.39 -7.90
N PHE A 140 4.16 11.36 -8.78
CA PHE A 140 5.49 11.92 -9.04
C PHE A 140 6.13 12.46 -7.76
N HIS A 141 5.40 13.25 -6.97
CA HIS A 141 5.92 13.81 -5.72
C HIS A 141 6.23 12.71 -4.69
N SER A 142 5.31 11.76 -4.50
CA SER A 142 5.51 10.65 -3.56
C SER A 142 6.72 9.78 -3.95
N PHE A 143 6.81 9.42 -5.24
CA PHE A 143 7.92 8.65 -5.79
C PHE A 143 9.25 9.40 -5.64
N SER A 144 9.30 10.65 -6.08
CA SER A 144 10.51 11.49 -6.04
C SER A 144 10.99 11.73 -4.62
N PHE A 145 10.08 11.91 -3.66
CA PHE A 145 10.40 12.05 -2.25
C PHE A 145 11.06 10.78 -1.71
N ASN A 146 10.44 9.61 -1.91
CA ASN A 146 10.97 8.35 -1.39
C ASN A 146 12.31 7.94 -2.03
N VAL A 147 12.52 8.22 -3.33
CA VAL A 147 13.80 7.98 -4.00
C VAL A 147 14.92 8.85 -3.40
N LYS A 148 14.64 10.11 -3.06
CA LYS A 148 15.63 11.00 -2.43
C LYS A 148 15.98 10.54 -1.01
N GLU A 149 14.97 10.17 -0.22
CA GLU A 149 15.13 9.75 1.18
C GLU A 149 15.90 8.43 1.33
N THR A 150 15.69 7.48 0.42
CA THR A 150 16.32 6.15 0.50
C THR A 150 17.83 6.17 0.22
N GLY A 151 18.41 7.30 -0.20
CA GLY A 151 19.81 7.39 -0.59
C GLY A 151 20.15 6.60 -1.85
N ASP A 152 19.14 5.94 -2.45
CA ASP A 152 19.14 5.35 -3.78
C ASP A 152 19.05 6.47 -4.81
N GLY A 153 20.03 7.39 -4.74
CA GLY A 153 20.38 8.40 -5.73
C GLY A 153 20.80 7.72 -7.02
N CYS A 154 19.86 6.98 -7.58
CA CYS A 154 19.89 6.47 -8.91
C CYS A 154 20.02 7.71 -9.80
N LYS A 155 20.90 7.61 -10.80
CA LYS A 155 21.17 8.60 -11.85
C LYS A 155 19.92 8.81 -12.72
N LEU A 156 18.78 9.14 -12.12
CA LEU A 156 17.47 9.17 -12.73
C LEU A 156 17.26 10.55 -13.32
N ARG A 157 17.38 10.66 -14.64
CA ARG A 157 16.84 11.79 -15.39
C ARG A 157 15.32 11.62 -15.45
N GLY A 158 14.63 12.10 -14.42
CA GLY A 158 13.21 12.39 -14.52
C GLY A 158 13.06 13.83 -15.02
N GLU A 159 12.66 14.02 -16.27
CA GLU A 159 12.20 15.33 -16.74
C GLU A 159 10.71 15.48 -16.37
N LEU A 160 10.36 16.62 -15.78
CA LEU A 160 8.97 17.06 -15.69
C LEU A 160 8.46 17.28 -17.13
N PRO A 161 7.25 16.82 -17.50
CA PRO A 161 6.62 17.34 -18.70
C PRO A 161 6.39 18.84 -18.49
N LEU A 162 6.77 19.64 -19.49
CA LEU A 162 6.41 21.06 -19.59
C LEU A 162 4.89 21.24 -19.59
#